data_AF-A0A1B6HZM8-F1
#
_entry.id   AF-A0A1B6HZM8-F1
#
_cell.length_a   1.000
_cell.length_b   1.000
_cell.length_c   1.000
_cell.angle_alpha   90.00
_cell.angle_beta   90.00
_cell.angle_gamma   90.00
#
_symmetry.space_group_name_H-M   'P 1'
#
loop_
_entity.id
_entity.type
_entity.pdbx_description
1 polymer ?
#
loop_
_entity_poly.entity_id
_entity_poly.type
_entity_poly.pdbx_seq_one_letter_code
_entity_poly.pdbx_strand_id
1 'polypeptide(L)'
;TLNVSTFYGVQAYDKKREVKDKHNVVIKTLPRRLNHLFGPTQIWKVFNKQCDALEFARTKRNGVMTFAFQQSDGVRAFLVAHPQVFWFYDVQKKTPQRCSYEIIPESTACKLYFDLEFDKQSNQNKDGAYIVDIFISVIIHFLSVLFNIKVTKEQVLNLDSTTEYKFSRHLIFQLNSHVFCDNKSVGEFVHFICQ
;
A
#
# COMPACT_ATOMS: atom_id res chain seq x y z
N THR A 1 -17.98 -20.54 -3.74
CA THR A 1 -17.52 -19.24 -3.23
C THR A 1 -16.47 -19.50 -2.16
N LEU A 2 -15.20 -19.29 -2.51
CA LEU A 2 -14.06 -19.55 -1.61
C LEU A 2 -14.14 -18.63 -0.39
N ASN A 3 -14.08 -19.22 0.80
CA ASN A 3 -14.24 -18.53 2.07
C ASN A 3 -12.94 -17.78 2.41
N VAL A 4 -13.04 -16.52 2.79
CA VAL A 4 -11.92 -15.66 3.20
C VAL A 4 -11.16 -16.28 4.39
N SER A 5 -11.82 -17.11 5.20
CA SER A 5 -11.21 -17.85 6.31
C SER A 5 -10.17 -18.89 5.88
N THR A 6 -10.22 -19.35 4.63
CA THR A 6 -9.24 -20.30 4.08
C THR A 6 -7.89 -19.63 3.80
N PHE A 7 -7.86 -18.30 3.69
CA PHE A 7 -6.65 -17.53 3.34
C PHE A 7 -5.95 -16.88 4.54
N TYR A 8 -6.70 -16.50 5.58
CA TYR A 8 -6.16 -15.79 6.75
C TYR A 8 -6.02 -16.65 8.02
N GLY A 9 -6.43 -17.92 7.96
CA GLY A 9 -6.33 -18.85 9.07
C GLY A 9 -7.35 -18.56 10.19
N VAL A 10 -7.80 -19.64 10.84
CA VAL A 10 -8.84 -19.62 11.89
C VAL A 10 -8.35 -18.95 13.19
N GLN A 11 -7.04 -18.75 13.35
CA GLN A 11 -6.44 -18.19 14.57
C GLN A 11 -6.70 -16.69 14.80
N ALA A 12 -7.28 -15.98 13.82
CA ALA A 12 -7.68 -14.58 13.99
C ALA A 12 -9.01 -14.40 14.75
N TYR A 13 -9.77 -15.47 15.01
CA TYR A 13 -11.13 -15.36 15.57
C TYR A 13 -11.20 -15.50 17.11
N ASP A 14 -10.20 -16.10 17.77
CA ASP A 14 -10.32 -16.50 19.18
C ASP A 14 -9.53 -15.66 20.22
N LYS A 15 -8.97 -14.51 19.85
CA LYS A 15 -8.41 -13.55 20.83
C LYS A 15 -9.38 -12.44 21.19
N LYS A 16 -10.60 -12.80 21.62
CA LYS A 16 -11.45 -11.93 22.44
C LYS A 16 -11.56 -12.50 23.84
N ARG A 17 -10.61 -12.13 24.71
CA ARG A 17 -10.85 -11.93 26.15
C ARG A 17 -9.66 -11.25 26.81
N GLU A 18 -9.98 -10.13 27.45
CA GLU A 18 -9.23 -9.43 28.49
C GLU A 18 -7.88 -8.79 28.14
N VAL A 19 -7.91 -7.50 27.76
CA VAL A 19 -7.07 -6.50 28.44
C VAL A 19 -7.83 -5.16 28.49
N LYS A 20 -8.25 -4.74 29.68
CA LYS A 20 -8.63 -3.35 29.98
C LYS A 20 -7.35 -2.52 30.05
N ASP A 21 -6.87 -2.03 28.91
CA ASP A 21 -5.68 -1.19 28.88
C ASP A 21 -6.07 0.28 28.75
N LYS A 22 -6.09 0.98 29.89
CA LYS A 22 -6.09 2.45 29.96
C LYS A 22 -4.75 2.97 29.44
N HIS A 23 -4.59 3.07 28.12
CA HIS A 23 -3.43 3.74 27.53
C HIS A 23 -3.73 5.24 27.37
N ASN A 24 -3.11 6.06 28.21
CA ASN A 24 -2.90 7.48 27.93
C ASN A 24 -2.01 7.57 26.68
N VAL A 25 -2.62 7.59 25.50
CA VAL A 25 -1.92 7.88 24.25
C VAL A 25 -1.53 9.34 24.30
N VAL A 26 -0.30 9.63 24.70
CA VAL A 26 0.30 10.95 24.52
C VAL A 26 0.33 11.20 23.01
N ILE A 27 -0.63 11.98 22.51
CA ILE A 27 -0.61 12.45 21.12
C ILE A 27 0.63 13.34 20.99
N LYS A 28 1.71 12.80 20.43
CA LYS A 28 2.93 13.58 20.21
C LYS A 28 2.60 14.70 19.24
N THR A 29 2.96 15.91 19.62
CA THR A 29 2.84 17.09 18.76
C THR A 29 3.74 16.93 17.55
N LEU A 30 3.30 17.45 16.39
CA LEU A 30 4.08 17.39 15.17
C LEU A 30 5.39 18.18 15.33
N PRO A 31 6.52 17.62 14.88
CA PRO A 31 7.81 18.28 15.00
C PRO A 31 7.84 19.55 14.14
N ARG A 32 8.60 20.57 14.55
CA ARG A 32 8.73 21.85 13.82
C ARG A 32 9.08 21.68 12.33
N ARG A 33 9.87 20.64 11.99
CA ARG A 33 10.20 20.29 10.59
C ARG A 33 8.97 20.00 9.71
N LEU A 34 7.86 19.53 10.29
CA LEU A 34 6.59 19.32 9.60
C LEU A 34 5.59 20.44 9.90
N ASN A 35 5.84 21.23 10.93
CA ASN A 35 4.96 22.29 11.42
C ASN A 35 5.57 23.66 11.16
N HIS A 36 5.55 24.07 9.89
CA HIS A 36 5.99 25.38 9.40
C HIS A 36 5.14 25.82 8.20
N LEU A 37 5.21 27.09 7.81
CA LEU A 37 4.31 27.70 6.81
C LEU A 37 4.32 27.00 5.44
N PHE A 38 5.49 26.51 5.01
CA PHE A 38 5.68 25.77 3.76
C PHE A 38 5.68 24.24 3.97
N GLY A 39 5.34 23.80 5.17
CA GLY A 39 5.30 22.40 5.53
C GLY A 39 4.06 21.69 5.00
N PRO A 40 3.96 20.37 5.22
CA PRO A 40 2.78 19.62 4.86
C PRO A 40 1.54 20.14 5.59
N THR A 41 0.39 20.05 4.93
CA THR A 41 -0.87 20.40 5.57
C THR A 41 -1.17 19.47 6.75
N GLN A 42 -1.66 20.03 7.86
CA GLN A 42 -2.04 19.26 9.05
C GLN A 42 -3.49 18.75 9.00
N ILE A 43 -4.06 18.64 7.80
CA ILE A 43 -5.37 18.02 7.61
C ILE A 43 -5.28 16.58 8.13
N TRP A 44 -6.19 16.26 9.05
CA TRP A 44 -6.38 14.93 9.60
C TRP A 44 -7.88 14.69 9.78
N LYS A 45 -8.54 14.14 8.76
CA LYS A 45 -9.99 13.94 8.79
C LYS A 45 -10.35 12.49 8.49
N VAL A 46 -11.11 11.89 9.40
CA VAL A 46 -11.56 10.50 9.31
C VAL A 46 -13.02 10.46 8.84
N PHE A 47 -13.33 9.50 7.98
CA PHE A 47 -14.63 9.24 7.40
C PHE A 47 -14.98 7.76 7.54
N ASN A 48 -16.28 7.46 7.63
CA ASN A 48 -16.78 6.09 7.65
C ASN A 48 -16.98 5.51 6.24
N LYS A 49 -17.11 6.38 5.22
CA LYS A 49 -17.30 5.97 3.82
C LYS A 49 -16.11 6.39 2.96
N GLN A 50 -15.70 5.50 2.07
CA GLN A 50 -14.59 5.75 1.14
C GLN A 50 -14.91 6.92 0.19
N CYS A 51 -16.14 6.97 -0.33
CA CYS A 51 -16.59 8.02 -1.24
C CYS A 51 -16.44 9.41 -0.62
N ASP A 52 -16.86 9.58 0.64
CA ASP A 52 -16.81 10.87 1.34
C ASP A 52 -15.35 11.32 1.55
N ALA A 53 -14.46 10.38 1.85
CA ALA A 53 -13.03 10.65 2.00
C ALA A 53 -12.40 11.08 0.65
N LEU A 54 -12.70 10.36 -0.43
CA LEU A 54 -12.21 10.68 -1.77
C LEU A 54 -12.74 12.03 -2.27
N GLU A 55 -14.03 12.30 -2.08
CA GLU A 55 -14.65 13.58 -2.43
C GLU A 55 -14.00 14.71 -1.64
N PHE A 56 -13.83 14.55 -0.33
CA PHE A 56 -13.15 15.55 0.49
C PHE A 56 -11.72 15.78 0.02
N ALA A 57 -10.95 14.72 -0.26
CA ALA A 57 -9.58 14.82 -0.76
C ALA A 57 -9.51 15.59 -2.09
N ARG A 58 -10.44 15.34 -3.03
CA ARG A 58 -10.53 16.07 -4.32
C ARG A 58 -10.74 17.57 -4.16
N THR A 59 -11.39 18.01 -3.09
CA THR A 59 -11.57 19.46 -2.82
C THR A 59 -10.31 20.14 -2.31
N LYS A 60 -9.23 19.40 -1.98
CA LYS A 60 -8.00 19.95 -1.41
C LYS A 60 -6.88 19.97 -2.44
N ARG A 61 -6.12 21.07 -2.48
CA ARG A 61 -4.95 21.23 -3.37
C ARG A 61 -3.61 21.02 -2.66
N ASN A 62 -3.65 20.46 -1.45
CA ASN A 62 -2.55 20.57 -0.48
C ASN A 62 -1.72 19.27 -0.38
N GLY A 63 -1.74 18.43 -1.42
CA GLY A 63 -1.02 17.16 -1.44
C GLY A 63 -1.53 16.11 -0.45
N VAL A 64 -2.81 16.19 -0.05
CA VAL A 64 -3.41 15.15 0.79
C VAL A 64 -3.66 13.87 -0.01
N MET A 65 -3.57 12.74 0.67
CA MET A 65 -3.90 11.42 0.15
C MET A 65 -4.96 10.77 1.03
N THR A 66 -5.58 9.72 0.50
CA THR A 66 -6.59 8.94 1.20
C THR A 66 -6.01 7.60 1.62
N PHE A 67 -6.23 7.24 2.87
CA PHE A 67 -5.76 6.00 3.47
C PHE A 67 -6.94 5.25 4.07
N ALA A 68 -6.98 3.93 3.95
CA ALA A 68 -7.88 3.09 4.73
C ALA A 68 -7.14 2.53 5.95
N PHE A 69 -7.81 2.35 7.07
CA PHE A 69 -7.23 1.69 8.23
C PHE A 69 -8.31 0.92 9.02
N GLN A 70 -7.88 -0.07 9.80
CA GLN A 70 -8.78 -0.84 10.66
C GLN A 70 -8.87 -0.19 12.04
N GLN A 71 -10.11 0.03 12.51
CA GLN A 71 -10.39 0.48 13.87
C GLN A 71 -10.36 -0.68 14.88
N SER A 72 -10.38 -0.37 16.17
CA SER A 72 -10.34 -1.36 17.26
C SER A 72 -11.56 -2.28 17.30
N ASP A 73 -12.69 -1.85 16.76
CA ASP A 73 -13.91 -2.64 16.59
C ASP A 73 -13.89 -3.53 15.34
N GLY A 74 -12.80 -3.47 14.55
CA GLY A 74 -12.63 -4.18 13.29
C GLY A 74 -13.21 -3.45 12.08
N VAL A 75 -13.90 -2.32 12.27
CA VAL A 75 -14.52 -1.56 11.18
C VAL A 75 -13.47 -0.79 10.40
N ARG A 76 -13.58 -0.81 9.08
CA ARG A 76 -12.70 -0.02 8.20
C ARG A 76 -13.14 1.45 8.20
N ALA A 77 -12.18 2.34 8.41
CA ALA A 77 -12.35 3.78 8.27
C ALA A 77 -11.36 4.36 7.26
N PHE A 78 -11.63 5.59 6.84
CA PHE A 78 -10.91 6.28 5.78
C PHE A 78 -10.36 7.61 6.28
N LEU A 79 -9.05 7.79 6.22
CA LEU A 79 -8.35 8.98 6.64
C LEU A 79 -7.93 9.79 5.41
N VAL A 80 -8.15 11.10 5.45
CA VAL A 80 -7.52 12.05 4.54
C VAL A 80 -6.46 12.83 5.31
N ALA A 81 -5.21 12.71 4.87
CA ALA A 81 -4.07 13.38 5.49
C ALA A 81 -2.93 13.58 4.49
N HIS A 82 -2.00 14.48 4.79
CA HIS A 82 -0.73 14.54 4.06
C HIS A 82 0.14 13.32 4.38
N PRO A 83 0.79 12.65 3.41
CA PRO A 83 1.55 11.42 3.64
C PRO A 83 2.64 11.52 4.71
N GLN A 84 3.37 12.64 4.76
CA GLN A 84 4.38 12.87 5.80
C GLN A 84 3.78 12.97 7.22
N VAL A 85 2.58 13.54 7.33
CA VAL A 85 1.87 13.69 8.61
C VAL A 85 1.30 12.34 9.03
N PHE A 86 0.67 11.61 8.09
CA PHE A 86 0.27 10.22 8.27
C PHE A 86 1.43 9.36 8.77
N TRP A 87 2.56 9.36 8.05
CA TRP A 87 3.73 8.56 8.41
C TRP A 87 4.27 8.88 9.80
N PHE A 88 4.31 10.17 10.17
CA PHE A 88 4.74 10.57 11.51
C PHE A 88 3.92 9.90 12.62
N TYR A 89 2.60 9.82 12.47
CA TYR A 89 1.74 9.18 13.46
C TYR A 89 1.75 7.65 13.34
N ASP A 90 1.72 7.10 12.13
CA ASP A 90 1.62 5.66 11.91
C ASP A 90 2.86 4.90 12.39
N VAL A 91 4.07 5.45 12.17
CA VAL A 91 5.33 4.84 12.62
C VAL A 91 5.45 4.76 14.15
N GLN A 92 4.65 5.51 14.90
CA GLN A 92 4.65 5.46 16.36
C GLN A 92 3.78 4.32 16.91
N LYS A 93 2.90 3.73 16.11
CA LYS A 93 2.11 2.55 16.50
C LYS A 93 3.03 1.33 16.61
N LYS A 94 2.64 0.36 17.44
CA LYS A 94 3.30 -0.97 17.45
C LYS A 94 3.14 -1.61 16.07
N THR A 95 4.15 -2.34 15.59
CA THR A 95 4.13 -2.96 14.24
C THR A 95 2.84 -3.73 13.93
N PRO A 96 2.27 -4.56 14.85
CA PRO A 96 1.02 -5.28 14.57
C PRO A 96 -0.22 -4.39 14.43
N GLN A 97 -0.14 -3.12 14.82
CA GLN A 97 -1.24 -2.15 14.75
C GLN A 97 -1.14 -1.26 13.50
N ARG A 98 -0.08 -1.41 12.70
CA ARG A 98 0.12 -0.68 11.44
C ARG A 98 -0.63 -1.37 10.31
N CYS A 99 -1.96 -1.33 10.41
CA CYS A 99 -2.89 -1.93 9.44
C CYS A 99 -3.55 -0.83 8.61
N SER A 100 -2.72 -0.09 7.88
CA SER A 100 -3.12 1.04 7.05
C SER A 100 -2.83 0.72 5.58
N TYR A 101 -3.68 1.21 4.68
CA TYR A 101 -3.62 0.95 3.24
C TYR A 101 -3.73 2.28 2.50
N GLU A 102 -2.94 2.45 1.45
CA GLU A 102 -3.16 3.52 0.47
C GLU A 102 -4.42 3.23 -0.34
N ILE A 103 -5.22 4.25 -0.62
CA ILE A 103 -6.29 4.16 -1.60
C ILE A 103 -5.79 4.85 -2.87
N ILE A 104 -5.63 4.07 -3.95
CA ILE A 104 -5.37 4.58 -5.29
C ILE A 104 -6.72 4.97 -5.90
N PRO A 105 -7.00 6.26 -6.10
CA PRO A 105 -8.29 6.68 -6.65
C PRO A 105 -8.44 6.25 -8.11
N GLU A 106 -9.65 5.91 -8.51
CA GLU A 106 -9.97 5.62 -9.90
C GLU A 106 -9.68 6.83 -10.81
N SER A 107 -9.25 6.54 -12.04
CA SER A 107 -8.95 7.56 -13.06
C SER A 107 -7.93 8.61 -12.59
N THR A 108 -6.96 8.20 -11.77
CA THR A 108 -5.84 9.05 -11.35
C THR A 108 -4.51 8.41 -11.68
N ALA A 109 -3.57 9.26 -12.11
CA ALA A 109 -2.25 8.80 -12.52
C ALA A 109 -1.55 8.04 -11.40
N CYS A 110 -0.99 6.89 -11.72
CA CYS A 110 -0.34 6.02 -10.75
C CYS A 110 0.97 5.44 -11.30
N LYS A 111 1.83 5.00 -10.38
CA LYS A 111 3.03 4.25 -10.74
C LYS A 111 2.63 2.87 -11.27
N LEU A 112 3.55 2.22 -11.97
CA LEU A 112 3.46 0.79 -12.21
C LEU A 112 3.77 0.05 -10.91
N TYR A 113 2.85 -0.80 -10.48
CA TYR A 113 2.98 -1.60 -9.27
C TYR A 113 2.48 -3.03 -9.48
N PHE A 114 2.99 -3.95 -8.67
CA PHE A 114 2.60 -5.35 -8.69
C PHE A 114 2.42 -5.87 -7.26
N ASP A 115 1.45 -6.77 -7.11
CA ASP A 115 1.27 -7.61 -5.93
C ASP A 115 1.50 -9.06 -6.34
N LEU A 116 2.62 -9.62 -5.90
CA LEU A 116 3.08 -10.95 -6.30
C LEU A 116 2.98 -11.89 -5.12
N GLU A 117 2.18 -12.94 -5.26
CA GLU A 117 2.00 -13.93 -4.20
C GLU A 117 1.79 -15.34 -4.71
N PHE A 118 2.23 -16.31 -3.91
CA PHE A 118 1.89 -17.72 -4.08
C PHE A 118 1.99 -18.48 -2.75
N ASP A 119 1.22 -19.57 -2.65
CA ASP A 119 1.30 -20.50 -1.53
C ASP A 119 2.57 -21.36 -1.63
N LYS A 120 3.40 -21.37 -0.57
CA LYS A 120 4.68 -22.08 -0.58
C LYS A 120 4.50 -23.60 -0.49
N GLN A 121 3.47 -24.08 0.18
CA GLN A 121 3.23 -25.52 0.30
C GLN A 121 2.88 -26.16 -1.04
N SER A 122 2.18 -25.42 -1.90
CA SER A 122 1.81 -25.81 -3.26
C SER A 122 2.95 -25.59 -4.26
N ASN A 123 4.01 -24.86 -3.88
CA ASN A 123 5.08 -24.41 -4.76
C ASN A 123 6.48 -24.65 -4.14
N GLN A 124 6.69 -25.80 -3.50
CA GLN A 124 7.87 -26.08 -2.66
C GLN A 124 9.21 -25.93 -3.38
N ASN A 125 9.23 -26.16 -4.70
CA ASN A 125 10.44 -26.11 -5.53
C ASN A 125 10.64 -24.75 -6.23
N LYS A 126 9.84 -23.72 -5.88
CA LYS A 126 9.93 -22.40 -6.51
C LYS A 126 10.80 -21.48 -5.68
N ASP A 127 11.87 -20.97 -6.29
CA ASP A 127 12.64 -19.87 -5.74
C ASP A 127 11.93 -18.54 -6.06
N GLY A 128 11.16 -18.04 -5.09
CA GLY A 128 10.40 -16.81 -5.25
C GLY A 128 11.28 -15.57 -5.48
N ALA A 129 12.48 -15.52 -4.89
CA ALA A 129 13.38 -14.38 -5.08
C ALA A 129 13.92 -14.34 -6.51
N TYR A 130 14.33 -15.50 -7.03
CA TYR A 130 14.77 -15.65 -8.41
C TYR A 130 13.65 -15.36 -9.41
N ILE A 131 12.43 -15.85 -9.15
CA ILE A 131 11.26 -15.58 -10.01
C ILE A 131 10.96 -14.09 -10.06
N VAL A 132 11.00 -13.38 -8.93
CA VAL A 132 10.79 -11.93 -8.90
C VAL A 132 11.88 -11.17 -9.65
N ASP A 133 13.14 -11.63 -9.57
CA ASP A 133 14.24 -11.01 -10.32
C ASP A 133 14.08 -11.15 -11.84
N ILE A 134 13.67 -12.34 -12.31
CA ILE A 134 13.30 -12.56 -13.72
C ILE A 134 12.11 -11.67 -14.08
N PHE A 135 11.07 -11.66 -13.25
CA PHE A 135 9.86 -10.89 -13.50
C PHE A 135 10.19 -9.40 -13.69
N ILE A 136 10.94 -8.81 -12.77
CA ILE A 136 11.41 -7.41 -12.90
C ILE A 136 12.15 -7.20 -14.22
N SER A 137 13.04 -8.11 -14.61
CA SER A 137 13.81 -8.01 -15.85
C SER A 137 12.91 -8.02 -17.10
N VAL A 138 11.87 -8.86 -17.10
CA VAL A 138 10.86 -8.91 -18.16
C VAL A 138 10.08 -7.61 -18.24
N ILE A 139 9.62 -7.07 -17.10
CA ILE A 139 8.91 -5.78 -17.08
C ILE A 139 9.79 -4.65 -17.62
N ILE A 140 11.05 -4.58 -17.18
CA ILE A 140 12.01 -3.58 -17.67
C ILE A 140 12.19 -3.70 -19.19
N HIS A 141 12.28 -4.93 -19.71
CA HIS A 141 12.38 -5.15 -21.15
C HIS A 141 11.16 -4.60 -21.90
N PHE A 142 9.94 -4.91 -21.46
CA PHE A 142 8.73 -4.40 -22.10
C PHE A 142 8.55 -2.89 -21.99
N LEU A 143 8.92 -2.30 -20.85
CA LEU A 143 8.94 -0.83 -20.70
C LEU A 143 9.88 -0.18 -21.71
N SER A 144 11.03 -0.79 -21.98
CA SER A 144 11.99 -0.34 -22.98
C SER A 144 11.45 -0.51 -24.41
N VAL A 145 10.92 -1.67 -24.77
CA VAL A 145 10.48 -1.95 -26.14
C VAL A 145 9.21 -1.19 -26.53
N LEU A 146 8.23 -1.09 -25.63
CA LEU A 146 6.93 -0.50 -25.95
C LEU A 146 6.91 1.02 -25.78
N PHE A 147 7.65 1.54 -24.80
CA PHE A 147 7.57 2.94 -24.39
C PHE A 147 8.91 3.68 -24.45
N ASN A 148 10.01 3.00 -24.83
CA ASN A 148 11.36 3.55 -24.79
C ASN A 148 11.76 4.09 -23.40
N ILE A 149 11.21 3.49 -22.34
CA ILE A 149 11.49 3.86 -20.95
C ILE A 149 12.62 2.98 -20.43
N LYS A 150 13.75 3.61 -20.07
CA LYS A 150 14.90 2.94 -19.45
C LYS A 150 14.76 2.94 -17.94
N VAL A 151 14.82 1.75 -17.34
CA VAL A 151 14.68 1.52 -15.90
C VAL A 151 15.72 0.49 -15.48
N THR A 152 16.36 0.70 -14.33
CA THR A 152 17.24 -0.31 -13.72
C THR A 152 16.56 -1.00 -12.54
N LYS A 153 17.07 -2.16 -12.11
CA LYS A 153 16.48 -2.92 -11.00
C LYS A 153 16.49 -2.13 -9.69
N GLU A 154 17.47 -1.24 -9.50
CA GLU A 154 17.60 -0.36 -8.33
C GLU A 154 16.47 0.68 -8.25
N GLN A 155 15.81 0.97 -9.37
CA GLN A 155 14.65 1.85 -9.43
C GLN A 155 13.34 1.11 -9.12
N VAL A 156 13.39 -0.17 -8.76
CA VAL A 156 12.21 -0.95 -8.35
C VAL A 156 12.23 -1.11 -6.84
N LEU A 157 11.26 -0.48 -6.18
CA LEU A 157 11.06 -0.67 -4.75
C LEU A 157 10.46 -2.06 -4.54
N ASN A 158 11.21 -2.95 -3.89
CA ASN A 158 10.83 -4.34 -3.62
C ASN A 158 10.51 -4.52 -2.14
N LEU A 159 9.23 -4.60 -1.80
CA LEU A 159 8.74 -4.73 -0.43
C LEU A 159 8.40 -6.20 -0.15
N ASP A 160 9.08 -6.80 0.83
CA ASP A 160 8.91 -8.21 1.19
C ASP A 160 7.96 -8.37 2.39
N SER A 161 6.86 -9.08 2.19
CA SER A 161 5.89 -9.49 3.22
C SER A 161 5.75 -11.01 3.30
N THR A 162 6.74 -11.74 2.77
CA THR A 162 6.79 -13.21 2.78
C THR A 162 6.77 -13.77 4.19
N THR A 163 5.95 -14.80 4.40
CA THR A 163 5.88 -15.57 5.64
C THR A 163 6.41 -16.99 5.41
N GLU A 164 6.34 -17.84 6.44
CA GLU A 164 6.65 -19.26 6.32
C GLU A 164 5.73 -19.96 5.29
N TYR A 165 4.45 -19.57 5.23
CA TYR A 165 3.44 -20.25 4.42
C TYR A 165 3.19 -19.58 3.06
N LYS A 166 3.39 -18.27 2.97
CA LYS A 166 3.04 -17.48 1.79
C LYS A 166 4.24 -16.68 1.30
N PHE A 167 4.55 -16.80 0.02
CA PHE A 167 5.40 -15.83 -0.67
C PHE A 167 4.57 -14.59 -0.99
N SER A 168 5.09 -13.39 -0.69
CA SER A 168 4.36 -12.14 -0.91
C SER A 168 5.35 -10.99 -1.10
N ARG A 169 5.31 -10.33 -2.26
CA ARG A 169 6.12 -9.15 -2.56
C ARG A 169 5.31 -8.09 -3.29
N HIS A 170 5.47 -6.83 -2.87
CA HIS A 170 4.97 -5.68 -3.62
C HIS A 170 6.13 -5.01 -4.36
N LEU A 171 5.95 -4.80 -5.66
CA LEU A 171 6.91 -4.07 -6.49
C LEU A 171 6.32 -2.72 -6.85
N ILE A 172 7.10 -1.65 -6.73
CA ILE A 172 6.71 -0.30 -7.17
C ILE A 172 7.84 0.29 -8.02
N PHE A 173 7.57 0.48 -9.31
CA PHE A 173 8.54 0.98 -10.28
C PHE A 173 8.65 2.50 -10.18
N GLN A 174 9.85 3.01 -9.89
CA GLN A 174 10.15 4.44 -9.81
C GLN A 174 10.53 4.98 -11.20
N LEU A 175 9.51 5.16 -12.04
CA LEU A 175 9.66 5.72 -13.38
C LEU A 175 9.77 7.25 -13.29
N ASN A 176 10.96 7.80 -13.03
CA ASN A 176 11.19 9.20 -12.64
C ASN A 176 10.34 10.27 -13.36
N SER A 177 10.12 10.13 -14.68
CA SER A 177 9.39 11.09 -15.51
C SER A 177 8.11 10.54 -16.15
N HIS A 178 7.69 9.32 -15.79
CA HIS A 178 6.54 8.65 -16.41
C HIS A 178 5.62 8.03 -15.35
N VAL A 179 4.33 8.07 -15.62
CA VAL A 179 3.30 7.39 -14.82
C VAL A 179 2.24 6.87 -15.78
N PHE A 180 1.52 5.83 -15.37
CA PHE A 180 0.33 5.41 -16.07
C PHE A 180 -0.79 6.41 -15.78
N CYS A 181 -1.69 6.62 -16.74
CA CYS A 181 -2.82 7.53 -16.58
C CYS A 181 -3.78 7.10 -15.47
N ASP A 182 -3.93 5.78 -15.26
CA ASP A 182 -4.64 5.18 -14.13
C ASP A 182 -4.26 3.70 -13.92
N ASN A 183 -4.81 3.12 -12.86
CA ASN A 183 -4.61 1.72 -12.49
C ASN A 183 -5.25 0.73 -13.48
N LYS A 184 -6.24 1.16 -14.28
CA LYS A 184 -6.82 0.33 -15.33
C LYS A 184 -5.82 0.14 -16.47
N SER A 185 -5.17 1.21 -16.91
CA SER A 185 -4.11 1.11 -17.94
C SER A 185 -2.88 0.34 -17.46
N VAL A 186 -2.57 0.36 -16.16
CA VAL A 186 -1.60 -0.58 -15.59
C VAL A 186 -2.06 -2.03 -15.81
N GLY A 187 -3.32 -2.33 -15.48
CA GLY A 187 -3.90 -3.66 -15.68
C GLY A 187 -3.88 -4.12 -17.15
N GLU A 188 -4.18 -3.23 -18.09
CA GLU A 188 -4.11 -3.50 -19.54
C GLU A 188 -2.68 -3.80 -19.99
N PHE A 189 -1.70 -3.02 -19.53
CA PHE A 189 -0.28 -3.30 -19.78
C PHE A 189 0.12 -4.67 -19.22
N VAL A 190 -0.26 -4.99 -17.98
CA VAL A 190 0.05 -6.29 -17.35
C VAL A 190 -0.62 -7.44 -18.10
N HIS A 191 -1.86 -7.26 -18.58
CA HIS A 191 -2.53 -8.27 -19.38
C HIS A 191 -1.79 -8.53 -20.70
N PHE A 192 -1.33 -7.48 -21.38
CA PHE A 192 -0.58 -7.59 -22.62
C PHE A 192 0.73 -8.38 -22.47
N ILE A 193 1.50 -8.13 -21.40
CA ILE A 193 2.81 -8.79 -21.19
C ILE A 193 2.69 -10.24 -20.71
N CYS A 194 1.56 -10.63 -20.12
CA CYS A 194 1.34 -11.95 -19.51
C CYS A 194 0.45 -12.88 -20.37
N GLN A 195 0.17 -12.49 -21.61
CA GLN A 195 -0.51 -13.34 -22.59
C GLN A 195 0.41 -14.44 -23.15
#